data_AF-A0A6G0WRD9-F1
#
_entry.id   AF-A0A6G0WRD9-F1
#
_cell.length_a   1.000
_cell.length_b   1.000
_cell.length_c   1.000
_cell.angle_alpha   90.00
_cell.angle_beta   90.00
_cell.angle_gamma   90.00
#
_symmetry.space_group_name_H-M   'P 1'
#
loop_
_entity.id
_entity.type
_entity.pdbx_description
1 polymer ?
#
loop_
_entity_poly.entity_id
_entity_poly.type
_entity_poly.pdbx_seq_one_letter_code
_entity_poly.pdbx_strand_id
1 'polypeptide(L)'
;MGMPTRMEIDAGSAAPLDKSLTNLIAESTSVFERLMRESDPVSVQTACRAYRASMLKCVREMDKEENLLEVIKASMALLHLCEILLFSDSASTVVPYEFAAWMQEHYGAIEVEELDAAFFDLQNHISLETQTTYWPTVIQLVMCGNGRKAWELLSRTVALHGRHAQSLETLRHLLLNMPSTYSDKAFNWAAWQDTAQQLLQNDQLVHSDPHIRLVVELLTGQHLEQHARSWHQLVVAQCLLDDPKTHLSAATVGGRLVQRMEAAFPSELPPFEQIVVQLLQYDLIHALESIRSLSAGKTLVFHEPV
;
A
#
# COMPACT_ATOMS: atom_id res chain seq x y z
N MET A 1 41.08 15.07 -60.99
CA MET A 1 40.74 13.85 -60.23
C MET A 1 40.66 14.24 -58.77
N GLY A 2 39.52 13.99 -58.15
CA GLY A 2 39.25 14.26 -56.75
C GLY A 2 37.78 13.98 -56.51
N MET A 3 37.43 12.70 -56.33
CA MET A 3 36.09 12.31 -55.92
C MET A 3 35.83 12.80 -54.49
N PRO A 4 34.64 13.32 -54.17
CA PRO A 4 34.25 13.52 -52.78
C PRO A 4 33.94 12.17 -52.14
N THR A 5 34.61 11.93 -51.01
CA THR A 5 34.46 10.79 -50.13
C THR A 5 33.01 10.66 -49.67
N ARG A 6 32.48 9.45 -49.76
CA ARG A 6 31.17 9.02 -49.27
C ARG A 6 31.08 9.33 -47.77
N MET A 7 30.18 10.24 -47.37
CA MET A 7 29.73 10.33 -45.97
C MET A 7 29.03 9.02 -45.64
N GLU A 8 29.67 8.19 -44.83
CA GLU A 8 28.98 7.13 -44.10
C GLU A 8 28.07 7.80 -43.09
N ILE A 9 26.77 7.65 -43.31
CA ILE A 9 25.75 7.95 -42.31
C ILE A 9 25.93 6.87 -41.26
N ASP A 10 26.44 7.27 -40.10
CA ASP A 10 26.48 6.45 -38.90
C ASP A 10 25.02 6.11 -38.55
N ALA A 11 24.61 4.89 -38.91
CA ALA A 11 23.31 4.36 -38.51
C ALA A 11 23.41 4.16 -37.00
N GLY A 12 22.92 5.14 -36.24
CA GLY A 12 22.93 5.14 -34.79
C GLY A 12 22.49 3.79 -34.27
N SER A 13 23.46 3.00 -33.77
CA SER A 13 23.16 1.76 -33.10
C SER A 13 22.50 2.14 -31.79
N ALA A 14 21.17 2.04 -31.76
CA ALA A 14 20.46 2.01 -30.50
C ALA A 14 21.14 0.93 -29.66
N ALA A 15 21.58 1.28 -28.45
CA ALA A 15 22.13 0.31 -27.53
C ALA A 15 21.15 -0.88 -27.44
N PRO A 16 21.65 -2.12 -27.43
CA PRO A 16 20.78 -3.28 -27.36
C PRO A 16 19.87 -3.14 -26.13
N LEU A 17 18.57 -3.39 -26.34
CA LEU A 17 17.58 -3.38 -25.27
C LEU A 17 18.06 -4.30 -24.14
N ASP A 18 17.85 -3.87 -22.90
CA ASP A 18 18.18 -4.68 -21.74
C ASP A 18 17.52 -6.08 -21.87
N LYS A 19 18.23 -7.10 -21.37
CA LYS A 19 17.76 -8.48 -21.47
C LYS A 19 16.45 -8.67 -20.71
N SER A 20 16.30 -8.02 -19.56
CA SER A 20 15.09 -8.07 -18.72
C SER A 20 13.92 -7.44 -19.47
N LEU A 21 14.14 -6.31 -20.14
CA LEU A 21 13.14 -5.68 -20.98
C LEU A 21 12.73 -6.54 -22.18
N THR A 22 13.70 -7.20 -22.82
CA THR A 22 13.43 -8.15 -23.92
C THR A 22 12.57 -9.32 -23.43
N ASN A 23 12.86 -9.86 -22.25
CA ASN A 23 12.06 -10.90 -21.62
C ASN A 23 10.65 -10.40 -21.29
N LEU A 24 10.52 -9.19 -20.73
CA LEU A 24 9.23 -8.58 -20.42
C LEU A 24 8.35 -8.46 -21.67
N ILE A 25 8.90 -8.01 -22.80
CA ILE A 25 8.18 -7.90 -24.07
C ILE A 25 7.70 -9.27 -24.54
N ALA A 26 8.58 -10.28 -24.50
CA ALA A 26 8.24 -11.64 -24.94
C ALA A 26 7.15 -12.28 -24.07
N GLU A 27 7.27 -12.17 -22.74
CA GLU A 27 6.27 -12.68 -21.80
C GLU A 27 4.93 -11.95 -21.96
N SER A 28 4.95 -10.62 -22.06
CA SER A 28 3.76 -9.78 -22.25
C SER A 28 3.04 -10.09 -23.57
N THR A 29 3.79 -10.34 -24.65
CA THR A 29 3.22 -10.73 -25.95
C THR A 29 2.49 -12.06 -25.84
N SER A 30 3.08 -13.04 -25.16
CA SER A 30 2.46 -14.35 -24.91
C SER A 30 1.17 -14.24 -24.08
N VAL A 31 1.13 -13.34 -23.09
CA VAL A 31 -0.12 -13.04 -22.35
C VAL A 31 -1.17 -12.44 -23.28
N PHE A 32 -0.80 -11.46 -24.10
CA PHE A 32 -1.72 -10.80 -25.05
C PHE A 32 -2.33 -11.79 -26.04
N GLU A 33 -1.50 -12.63 -26.65
CA GLU A 33 -1.95 -13.62 -27.63
C GLU A 33 -2.91 -14.65 -27.03
N ARG A 34 -2.78 -14.98 -25.75
CA ARG A 34 -3.73 -15.85 -25.04
C ARG A 34 -5.05 -15.13 -24.81
N LEU A 35 -5.00 -13.88 -24.34
CA LEU A 35 -6.21 -13.07 -24.11
C LEU A 35 -6.99 -12.79 -25.41
N MET A 36 -6.30 -12.69 -26.54
CA MET A 36 -6.94 -12.54 -27.85
C MET A 36 -7.71 -13.80 -28.30
N ARG A 37 -7.40 -14.98 -27.73
CA ARG A 37 -8.09 -16.24 -28.03
C ARG A 37 -9.26 -16.50 -27.09
N GLU A 38 -9.12 -16.11 -25.83
CA GLU A 38 -10.11 -16.29 -24.77
C GLU A 38 -10.25 -14.95 -24.03
N SER A 39 -11.43 -14.33 -24.15
CA SER A 39 -11.68 -12.96 -23.69
C SER A 39 -12.89 -12.86 -22.75
N ASP A 40 -13.05 -13.83 -21.86
CA ASP A 40 -14.02 -13.77 -20.77
C ASP A 40 -13.44 -13.02 -19.54
N PRO A 41 -14.28 -12.56 -18.59
CA PRO A 41 -13.80 -11.80 -17.42
C PRO A 41 -12.70 -12.49 -16.60
N VAL A 42 -12.73 -13.82 -16.47
CA VAL A 42 -11.72 -14.59 -15.72
C VAL A 42 -10.40 -14.59 -16.47
N SER A 43 -10.45 -14.73 -17.80
CA SER A 43 -9.26 -14.63 -18.66
C SER A 43 -8.60 -13.25 -18.59
N VAL A 44 -9.39 -12.16 -18.52
CA VAL A 44 -8.89 -10.78 -18.34
C VAL A 44 -8.18 -10.63 -17.01
N GLN A 45 -8.81 -11.05 -15.91
CA GLN A 45 -8.20 -10.99 -14.57
C GLN A 45 -6.90 -11.81 -14.50
N THR A 46 -6.90 -13.00 -15.10
CA THR A 46 -5.72 -13.87 -15.19
C THR A 46 -4.60 -13.21 -16.00
N ALA A 47 -4.94 -12.54 -17.11
CA ALA A 47 -3.98 -11.81 -17.93
C ALA A 47 -3.36 -10.62 -17.18
N CYS A 48 -4.16 -9.80 -16.49
CA CYS A 48 -3.67 -8.69 -15.66
C CYS A 48 -2.64 -9.17 -14.63
N ARG A 49 -2.96 -10.22 -13.86
CA ARG A 49 -2.04 -10.80 -12.88
C ARG A 49 -0.76 -11.31 -13.52
N ALA A 50 -0.85 -11.92 -14.70
CA ALA A 50 0.33 -12.40 -15.43
C ALA A 50 1.21 -11.24 -15.94
N TYR A 51 0.61 -10.17 -16.47
CA TYR A 51 1.35 -8.96 -16.85
C TYR A 51 2.08 -8.35 -15.65
N ARG A 52 1.40 -8.23 -14.50
CA ARG A 52 1.99 -7.71 -13.28
C ARG A 52 3.15 -8.57 -12.79
N ALA A 53 3.01 -9.90 -12.83
CA ALA A 53 4.08 -10.82 -12.46
C ALA A 53 5.32 -10.68 -13.36
N SER A 54 5.13 -10.53 -14.67
CA SER A 54 6.23 -10.28 -15.62
C SER A 54 6.89 -8.93 -15.39
N MET A 55 6.12 -7.86 -15.12
CA MET A 55 6.68 -6.55 -14.76
C MET A 55 7.49 -6.61 -13.46
N LEU A 56 6.97 -7.28 -12.43
CA LEU A 56 7.68 -7.46 -11.15
C LEU A 56 9.00 -8.22 -11.33
N LYS A 57 8.99 -9.28 -12.15
CA LYS A 57 10.21 -10.01 -12.50
C LYS A 57 11.22 -9.10 -13.20
N CYS A 58 10.76 -8.30 -14.17
CA CYS A 58 11.60 -7.33 -14.86
C CYS A 58 12.22 -6.32 -13.88
N VAL A 59 11.42 -5.72 -13.00
CA VAL A 59 11.89 -4.76 -11.97
C VAL A 59 12.95 -5.35 -11.05
N ARG A 60 12.86 -6.65 -10.71
CA ARG A 60 13.85 -7.34 -9.88
C ARG A 60 15.15 -7.66 -10.59
N GLU A 61 15.10 -7.84 -11.91
CA GLU A 61 16.24 -8.24 -12.74
C GLU A 61 16.98 -7.03 -13.35
N MET A 62 16.32 -5.89 -13.50
CA MET A 62 16.89 -4.64 -14.03
C MET A 62 17.81 -3.92 -13.04
N ASP A 63 18.78 -3.19 -13.58
CA ASP A 63 19.65 -2.31 -12.79
C ASP A 63 18.88 -1.06 -12.31
N LYS A 64 19.17 -0.60 -11.09
CA LYS A 64 18.45 0.49 -10.40
C LYS A 64 18.67 1.85 -11.05
N GLU A 65 19.71 2.01 -11.86
CA GLU A 65 20.06 3.28 -12.52
C GLU A 65 19.31 3.52 -13.84
N GLU A 66 18.45 2.59 -14.26
CA GLU A 66 17.71 2.74 -15.52
C GLU A 66 16.45 3.61 -15.35
N ASN A 67 16.38 4.74 -16.07
CA ASN A 67 15.20 5.62 -16.13
C ASN A 67 13.89 4.88 -16.50
N LEU A 68 13.99 3.75 -17.19
CA LEU A 68 12.85 2.93 -17.59
C LEU A 68 12.26 2.13 -16.42
N LEU A 69 13.06 1.85 -15.38
CA LEU A 69 12.64 1.10 -14.20
C LEU A 69 11.45 1.79 -13.52
N GLU A 70 11.50 3.11 -13.36
CA GLU A 70 10.44 3.90 -12.75
C GLU A 70 9.15 3.90 -13.60
N VAL A 71 9.28 3.86 -14.92
CA VAL A 71 8.13 3.71 -15.83
C VAL A 71 7.47 2.35 -15.67
N ILE A 72 8.27 1.28 -15.52
CA ILE A 72 7.76 -0.08 -15.32
C ILE A 72 7.10 -0.19 -13.94
N LYS A 73 7.69 0.36 -12.88
CA LYS A 73 7.08 0.42 -11.54
C LYS A 73 5.76 1.18 -11.56
N ALA A 74 5.73 2.37 -12.17
CA ALA A 74 4.50 3.16 -12.33
C ALA A 74 3.41 2.37 -13.08
N SER A 75 3.77 1.74 -14.21
CA SER A 75 2.85 0.93 -15.01
C SER A 75 2.30 -0.27 -14.23
N MET A 76 3.17 -0.92 -13.45
CA MET A 76 2.82 -2.03 -12.57
C MET A 76 1.86 -1.59 -11.46
N ALA A 77 2.11 -0.44 -10.84
CA ALA A 77 1.26 0.15 -9.81
C ALA A 77 -0.14 0.48 -10.36
N LEU A 78 -0.22 1.14 -11.52
CA LEU A 78 -1.50 1.46 -12.16
C LEU A 78 -2.27 0.20 -12.57
N LEU A 79 -1.60 -0.81 -13.11
CA LEU A 79 -2.24 -2.09 -13.42
C LEU A 79 -2.77 -2.78 -12.16
N HIS A 80 -2.01 -2.80 -11.07
CA HIS A 80 -2.45 -3.36 -9.80
C HIS A 80 -3.69 -2.61 -9.27
N LEU A 81 -3.74 -1.28 -9.40
CA LEU A 81 -4.91 -0.52 -8.98
C LEU A 81 -6.15 -0.84 -9.83
N CYS A 82 -5.98 -0.99 -11.15
CA CYS A 82 -7.05 -1.43 -12.03
C CYS A 82 -7.56 -2.84 -11.66
N GLU A 83 -6.68 -3.76 -11.26
CA GLU A 83 -7.09 -5.08 -10.74
C GLU A 83 -8.03 -4.95 -9.55
N ILE A 84 -7.71 -4.08 -8.60
CA ILE A 84 -8.50 -3.82 -7.40
C ILE A 84 -9.87 -3.21 -7.76
N LEU A 85 -9.88 -2.19 -8.62
CA LEU A 85 -11.07 -1.36 -8.86
C LEU A 85 -12.03 -1.94 -9.92
N LEU A 86 -11.50 -2.61 -10.94
CA LEU A 86 -12.24 -2.95 -12.17
C LEU A 86 -12.39 -4.45 -12.40
N PHE A 87 -11.43 -5.26 -11.92
CA PHE A 87 -11.35 -6.68 -12.25
C PHE A 87 -11.50 -7.60 -11.04
N SER A 88 -11.70 -7.05 -9.84
CA SER A 88 -11.97 -7.84 -8.66
C SER A 88 -13.47 -8.02 -8.46
N ASP A 89 -13.90 -9.26 -8.20
CA ASP A 89 -15.23 -9.56 -7.65
C ASP A 89 -15.33 -9.24 -6.15
N SER A 90 -14.31 -8.59 -5.57
CA SER A 90 -14.28 -8.17 -4.18
C SER A 90 -15.49 -7.29 -3.85
N ALA A 91 -16.10 -7.54 -2.68
CA ALA A 91 -17.13 -6.64 -2.17
C ALA A 91 -16.55 -5.24 -1.96
N SER A 92 -17.34 -4.19 -2.21
CA SER A 92 -16.91 -2.80 -2.03
C SER A 92 -16.38 -2.47 -0.63
N THR A 93 -16.75 -3.28 0.37
CA THR A 93 -16.26 -3.21 1.75
C THR A 93 -14.78 -3.58 1.91
N VAL A 94 -14.19 -4.28 0.93
CA VAL A 94 -12.80 -4.76 0.94
C VAL A 94 -11.84 -3.79 0.25
N VAL A 95 -12.35 -2.99 -0.69
CA VAL A 95 -11.57 -2.06 -1.52
C VAL A 95 -10.66 -1.12 -0.71
N PRO A 96 -11.08 -0.53 0.43
CA PRO A 96 -10.17 0.29 1.24
C PRO A 96 -8.95 -0.48 1.76
N TYR A 97 -9.10 -1.76 2.09
CA TYR A 97 -7.97 -2.59 2.53
C TYR A 97 -7.05 -2.94 1.37
N GLU A 98 -7.61 -3.32 0.23
CA GLU A 98 -6.83 -3.63 -0.97
C GLU A 98 -6.05 -2.38 -1.43
N PHE A 99 -6.66 -1.21 -1.34
CA PHE A 99 -6.00 0.07 -1.61
C PHE A 99 -4.91 0.39 -0.56
N ALA A 100 -5.15 0.14 0.72
CA ALA A 100 -4.11 0.29 1.75
C ALA A 100 -2.91 -0.64 1.49
N ALA A 101 -3.14 -1.89 1.11
CA ALA A 101 -2.09 -2.82 0.72
C ALA A 101 -1.34 -2.36 -0.54
N TRP A 102 -2.07 -1.82 -1.53
CA TRP A 102 -1.49 -1.22 -2.72
C TRP A 102 -0.57 -0.02 -2.39
N MET A 103 -1.01 0.86 -1.48
CA MET A 103 -0.20 1.99 -1.01
C MET A 103 1.08 1.53 -0.31
N GLN A 104 0.99 0.51 0.54
CA GLN A 104 2.16 -0.08 1.21
C GLN A 104 3.12 -0.73 0.20
N GLU A 105 2.62 -1.40 -0.84
CA GLU A 105 3.45 -2.05 -1.86
C GLU A 105 4.21 -1.04 -2.74
N HIS A 106 3.55 0.06 -3.14
CA HIS A 106 4.10 0.99 -4.14
C HIS A 106 4.69 2.28 -3.59
N TYR A 107 4.33 2.68 -2.36
CA TYR A 107 4.89 3.86 -1.70
C TYR A 107 5.65 3.53 -0.41
N GLY A 108 5.15 2.56 0.37
CA GLY A 108 5.62 2.30 1.73
C GLY A 108 6.55 1.08 1.88
N ALA A 109 7.08 0.53 0.79
CA ALA A 109 7.78 -0.76 0.83
C ALA A 109 9.03 -0.72 1.72
N ILE A 110 9.79 0.38 1.65
CA ILE A 110 11.00 0.59 2.45
C ILE A 110 10.60 0.75 3.92
N GLU A 111 9.61 1.58 4.23
CA GLU A 111 9.15 1.80 5.60
C GLU A 111 8.61 0.51 6.25
N VAL A 112 7.98 -0.36 5.47
CA VAL A 112 7.53 -1.68 5.94
C VAL A 112 8.72 -2.59 6.24
N GLU A 113 9.75 -2.62 5.37
CA GLU A 113 10.98 -3.39 5.61
C GLU A 113 11.74 -2.89 6.84
N GLU A 114 11.88 -1.58 7.01
CA GLU A 114 12.50 -0.96 8.19
C GLU A 114 11.73 -1.25 9.47
N LEU A 115 10.39 -1.19 9.42
CA LEU A 115 9.53 -1.52 10.54
C LEU A 115 9.66 -2.99 10.94
N ASP A 116 9.77 -3.88 9.95
CA ASP A 116 9.99 -5.31 10.18
C ASP A 116 11.37 -5.56 10.81
N ALA A 117 12.42 -4.92 10.31
CA ALA A 117 13.75 -4.98 10.92
C ALA A 117 13.72 -4.50 12.38
N ALA A 118 13.10 -3.35 12.65
CA ALA A 118 12.96 -2.82 14.01
C ALA A 118 12.17 -3.75 14.94
N PHE A 119 11.15 -4.43 14.43
CA PHE A 119 10.41 -5.46 15.17
C PHE A 119 11.30 -6.66 15.53
N PHE A 120 12.05 -7.21 14.57
CA PHE A 120 12.95 -8.33 14.79
C PHE A 120 14.09 -7.97 15.76
N ASP A 121 14.63 -6.76 15.65
CA ASP A 121 15.66 -6.26 16.57
C ASP A 121 15.13 -6.22 18.01
N LEU A 122 13.93 -5.65 18.21
CA LEU A 122 13.28 -5.64 19.52
C LEU A 122 13.02 -7.07 20.04
N GLN A 123 12.67 -8.03 19.19
CA GLN A 123 12.46 -9.41 19.63
C GLN A 123 13.69 -10.01 20.33
N ASN A 124 14.90 -9.59 19.96
CA ASN A 124 16.14 -10.10 20.53
C ASN A 124 16.50 -9.49 21.90
N HIS A 125 15.77 -8.48 22.38
CA HIS A 125 16.06 -7.80 23.65
C HIS A 125 15.34 -8.47 24.84
N ILE A 126 16.02 -8.55 25.98
CA ILE A 126 15.45 -9.13 27.23
C ILE A 126 14.48 -8.16 27.90
N SER A 127 14.80 -6.85 27.91
CA SER A 127 13.95 -5.80 28.48
C SER A 127 13.54 -4.82 27.39
N LEU A 128 12.30 -4.96 26.91
CA LEU A 128 11.76 -4.16 25.81
C LEU A 128 11.44 -2.71 26.24
N GLU A 129 10.86 -2.55 27.43
CA GLU A 129 10.38 -1.25 27.94
C GLU A 129 11.49 -0.20 28.11
N THR A 130 12.75 -0.64 28.19
CA THR A 130 13.91 0.25 28.30
C THR A 130 14.43 0.74 26.96
N GLN A 131 13.98 0.14 25.85
CA GLN A 131 14.40 0.52 24.51
C GLN A 131 13.60 1.75 24.04
N THR A 132 14.30 2.79 23.61
CA THR A 132 13.67 4.02 23.10
C THR A 132 12.83 3.79 21.84
N THR A 133 13.16 2.74 21.08
CA THR A 133 12.44 2.33 19.86
C THR A 133 11.18 1.52 20.14
N TYR A 134 10.95 1.04 21.37
CA TYR A 134 9.84 0.12 21.69
C TYR A 134 8.47 0.71 21.35
N TRP A 135 8.07 1.80 22.00
CA TRP A 135 6.77 2.44 21.77
C TRP A 135 6.60 3.00 20.35
N PRO A 136 7.62 3.68 19.76
CA PRO A 136 7.57 4.03 18.35
C PRO A 136 7.27 2.83 17.45
N THR A 137 7.93 1.68 17.64
CA THR A 137 7.66 0.48 16.84
C THR A 137 6.25 -0.04 17.05
N VAL A 138 5.75 -0.12 18.29
CA VAL A 138 4.37 -0.55 18.58
C VAL A 138 3.35 0.36 17.88
N ILE A 139 3.51 1.67 17.97
CA ILE A 139 2.63 2.65 17.32
C ILE A 139 2.62 2.45 15.81
N GLN A 140 3.80 2.29 15.20
CA GLN A 140 3.93 2.15 13.74
C GLN A 140 3.40 0.82 13.24
N LEU A 141 3.54 -0.26 14.02
CA LEU A 141 2.87 -1.53 13.73
C LEU A 141 1.35 -1.37 13.70
N VAL A 142 0.76 -0.61 14.63
CA VAL A 142 -0.67 -0.31 14.62
C VAL A 142 -1.05 0.55 13.40
N MET A 143 -0.31 1.61 13.11
CA MET A 143 -0.55 2.47 11.94
C MET A 143 -0.53 1.70 10.62
N CYS A 144 0.31 0.67 10.51
CA CYS A 144 0.43 -0.17 9.32
C CYS A 144 -0.51 -1.40 9.31
N GLY A 145 -1.40 -1.56 10.30
CA GLY A 145 -2.33 -2.69 10.38
C GLY A 145 -1.74 -3.99 10.95
N ASN A 146 -0.50 -3.97 11.45
CA ASN A 146 0.22 -5.13 11.97
C ASN A 146 -0.06 -5.39 13.46
N GLY A 147 -1.35 -5.48 13.83
CA GLY A 147 -1.76 -5.66 15.21
C GLY A 147 -1.23 -6.92 15.88
N ARG A 148 -1.01 -8.01 15.13
CA ARG A 148 -0.38 -9.23 15.64
C ARG A 148 1.04 -8.99 16.15
N LYS A 149 1.88 -8.31 15.36
CA LYS A 149 3.26 -7.97 15.76
C LYS A 149 3.24 -6.98 16.93
N ALA A 150 2.33 -6.02 16.92
CA ALA A 150 2.15 -5.09 18.05
C ALA A 150 1.81 -5.83 19.35
N TRP A 151 0.86 -6.77 19.30
CA TRP A 151 0.51 -7.60 20.45
C TRP A 151 1.67 -8.48 20.92
N GLU A 152 2.45 -9.04 20.00
CA GLU A 152 3.62 -9.84 20.35
C GLU A 152 4.64 -9.03 21.18
N LEU A 153 4.91 -7.78 20.80
CA LEU A 153 5.76 -6.88 21.59
C LEU A 153 5.11 -6.47 22.93
N LEU A 154 3.79 -6.22 22.95
CA LEU A 154 3.07 -5.83 24.17
C LEU A 154 3.00 -6.98 25.19
N SER A 155 2.69 -8.20 24.75
CA SER A 155 2.54 -9.38 25.61
C SER A 155 3.80 -9.76 26.39
N ARG A 156 4.99 -9.32 25.91
CA ARG A 156 6.27 -9.55 26.57
C ARG A 156 6.56 -8.59 27.72
N THR A 157 5.75 -7.56 27.89
CA THR A 157 5.88 -6.61 29.00
C THR A 157 5.15 -7.15 30.23
N VAL A 158 5.94 -7.46 31.27
CA VAL A 158 5.49 -8.17 32.47
C VAL A 158 4.54 -7.31 33.33
N ALA A 159 4.62 -5.98 33.22
CA ALA A 159 3.89 -5.03 34.05
C ALA A 159 2.37 -4.99 33.80
N LEU A 160 1.89 -5.50 32.67
CA LEU A 160 0.48 -5.42 32.30
C LEU A 160 -0.38 -6.51 33.00
N HIS A 161 0.16 -7.70 33.23
CA HIS A 161 -0.61 -8.94 33.35
C HIS A 161 -1.17 -9.29 34.76
N GLY A 162 -1.29 -8.33 35.68
CA GLY A 162 -1.84 -8.58 37.02
C GLY A 162 -3.30 -8.20 37.17
N ARG A 163 -3.53 -6.89 37.31
CA ARG A 163 -4.83 -6.30 37.71
C ARG A 163 -5.77 -5.94 36.53
N HIS A 164 -5.27 -6.01 35.30
CA HIS A 164 -5.99 -5.61 34.08
C HIS A 164 -6.14 -6.75 33.07
N ALA A 165 -6.16 -8.00 33.52
CA ALA A 165 -6.18 -9.18 32.65
C ALA A 165 -7.31 -9.14 31.61
N GLN A 166 -8.52 -8.72 32.02
CA GLN A 166 -9.65 -8.59 31.10
C GLN A 166 -9.44 -7.51 30.04
N SER A 167 -8.98 -6.33 30.45
CA SER A 167 -8.66 -5.20 29.56
C SER A 167 -7.61 -5.58 28.51
N LEU A 168 -6.60 -6.34 28.95
CA LEU A 168 -5.54 -6.85 28.07
C LEU A 168 -6.03 -7.92 27.12
N GLU A 169 -6.95 -8.78 27.56
CA GLU A 169 -7.57 -9.76 26.67
C GLU A 169 -8.44 -9.07 25.60
N THR A 170 -9.16 -8.01 25.97
CA THR A 170 -9.89 -7.18 25.00
C THR A 170 -8.94 -6.48 24.03
N LEU A 171 -7.84 -5.88 24.53
CA LEU A 171 -6.82 -5.26 23.68
C LEU A 171 -6.15 -6.27 22.75
N ARG A 172 -5.83 -7.47 23.25
CA ARG A 172 -5.33 -8.59 22.46
C ARG A 172 -6.30 -8.94 21.35
N HIS A 173 -7.59 -9.09 21.67
CA HIS A 173 -8.61 -9.42 20.69
C HIS A 173 -8.71 -8.33 19.60
N LEU A 174 -8.68 -7.05 19.98
CA LEU A 174 -8.70 -5.93 19.02
C LEU A 174 -7.49 -5.96 18.09
N LEU A 175 -6.29 -6.13 18.63
CA LEU A 175 -5.04 -6.15 17.86
C LEU A 175 -4.91 -7.38 16.96
N LEU A 176 -5.28 -8.57 17.45
CA LEU A 176 -5.20 -9.80 16.66
C LEU A 176 -6.23 -9.85 15.53
N ASN A 177 -7.38 -9.21 15.72
CA ASN A 177 -8.43 -9.10 14.72
C ASN A 177 -8.45 -7.73 14.07
N MET A 178 -7.28 -7.07 13.98
CA MET A 178 -7.20 -5.82 13.28
C MET A 178 -7.70 -6.00 11.83
N PRO A 179 -8.54 -5.06 11.36
CA PRO A 179 -9.04 -5.03 10.00
C PRO A 179 -7.91 -5.08 8.95
N SER A 180 -8.01 -5.99 7.99
CA SER A 180 -7.03 -6.16 6.91
C SER A 180 -7.67 -6.73 5.64
N THR A 181 -6.90 -6.84 4.56
CA THR A 181 -7.33 -7.51 3.30
C THR A 181 -7.71 -8.97 3.49
N TYR A 182 -7.21 -9.61 4.55
CA TYR A 182 -7.48 -11.00 4.89
C TYR A 182 -8.53 -11.16 5.99
N SER A 183 -9.16 -10.06 6.43
CA SER A 183 -10.28 -10.14 7.35
C SER A 183 -11.36 -11.03 6.76
N ASP A 184 -11.80 -11.99 7.56
CA ASP A 184 -12.84 -12.94 7.16
C ASP A 184 -14.07 -12.18 6.64
N LYS A 185 -14.82 -12.77 5.69
CA LYS A 185 -16.10 -12.22 5.23
C LYS A 185 -17.10 -12.04 6.39
N ALA A 186 -16.88 -12.75 7.49
CA ALA A 186 -17.64 -12.62 8.74
C ALA A 186 -17.13 -11.51 9.69
N PHE A 187 -16.08 -10.77 9.34
CA PHE A 187 -15.54 -9.70 10.18
C PHE A 187 -16.56 -8.58 10.39
N ASN A 188 -16.95 -8.37 11.64
CA ASN A 188 -17.90 -7.34 12.01
C ASN A 188 -17.15 -6.06 12.43
N TRP A 189 -16.94 -5.16 11.47
CA TRP A 189 -16.29 -3.88 11.69
C TRP A 189 -16.95 -3.06 12.79
N ALA A 190 -18.28 -2.93 12.78
CA ALA A 190 -18.99 -2.13 13.76
C ALA A 190 -18.77 -2.66 15.18
N ALA A 191 -18.87 -3.96 15.39
CA ALA A 191 -18.62 -4.56 16.70
C ALA A 191 -17.16 -4.40 17.15
N TRP A 192 -16.20 -4.50 16.22
CA TRP A 192 -14.78 -4.28 16.52
C TRP A 192 -14.53 -2.82 16.94
N GLN A 193 -15.08 -1.86 16.20
CA GLN A 193 -14.95 -0.43 16.49
C GLN A 193 -15.65 -0.05 17.79
N ASP A 194 -16.86 -0.57 18.04
CA ASP A 194 -17.59 -0.37 19.30
C ASP A 194 -16.78 -0.90 20.49
N THR A 195 -16.14 -2.06 20.35
CA THR A 195 -15.29 -2.65 21.39
C THR A 195 -14.09 -1.75 21.68
N ALA A 196 -13.44 -1.19 20.65
CA ALA A 196 -12.33 -0.27 20.83
C ALA A 196 -12.77 1.03 21.52
N GLN A 197 -13.91 1.59 21.13
CA GLN A 197 -14.48 2.79 21.76
C GLN A 197 -14.90 2.55 23.21
N GLN A 198 -15.50 1.41 23.53
CA GLN A 198 -15.87 1.04 24.90
C GLN A 198 -14.65 0.92 25.79
N LEU A 199 -13.58 0.30 25.30
CA LEU A 199 -12.30 0.19 26.01
C LEU A 199 -11.70 1.58 26.27
N LEU A 200 -11.72 2.48 25.28
CA LEU A 200 -11.21 3.84 25.43
C LEU A 200 -11.97 4.65 26.50
N GLN A 201 -13.29 4.51 26.53
CA GLN A 201 -14.15 5.33 27.40
C GLN A 201 -14.18 4.84 28.85
N ASN A 202 -14.15 3.52 29.07
CA ASN A 202 -14.55 2.94 30.36
C ASN A 202 -13.44 2.17 31.08
N ASP A 203 -12.27 1.96 30.46
CA ASP A 203 -11.25 1.07 31.00
C ASP A 203 -10.15 1.79 31.80
N GLN A 204 -9.90 1.30 33.02
CA GLN A 204 -8.92 1.87 33.93
C GLN A 204 -7.47 1.73 33.44
N LEU A 205 -7.12 0.64 32.73
CA LEU A 205 -5.78 0.45 32.16
C LEU A 205 -5.49 1.58 31.18
N VAL A 206 -6.42 1.82 30.26
CA VAL A 206 -6.34 2.87 29.24
C VAL A 206 -6.21 4.25 29.87
N HIS A 207 -6.89 4.53 30.98
CA HIS A 207 -6.75 5.84 31.64
C HIS A 207 -5.46 5.98 32.46
N SER A 208 -4.83 4.86 32.83
CA SER A 208 -3.62 4.86 33.67
C SER A 208 -2.30 4.83 32.89
N ASP A 209 -2.30 4.30 31.66
CA ASP A 209 -1.12 4.19 30.81
C ASP A 209 -1.30 5.00 29.52
N PRO A 210 -0.54 6.09 29.31
CA PRO A 210 -0.71 6.96 28.15
C PRO A 210 -0.34 6.29 26.82
N HIS A 211 0.53 5.28 26.82
CA HIS A 211 0.91 4.58 25.60
C HIS A 211 -0.15 3.56 25.20
N ILE A 212 -0.71 2.82 26.16
CA ILE A 212 -1.87 1.95 25.89
C ILE A 212 -3.06 2.79 25.45
N ARG A 213 -3.27 3.94 26.08
CA ARG A 213 -4.29 4.91 25.64
C ARG A 213 -4.11 5.30 24.19
N LEU A 214 -2.91 5.72 23.82
CA LEU A 214 -2.61 6.10 22.44
C LEU A 214 -2.86 4.95 21.47
N VAL A 215 -2.45 3.72 21.81
CA VAL A 215 -2.77 2.53 20.97
C VAL A 215 -4.27 2.40 20.74
N VAL A 216 -5.09 2.51 21.78
CA VAL A 216 -6.55 2.40 21.64
C VAL A 216 -7.13 3.60 20.88
N GLU A 217 -6.64 4.81 21.11
CA GLU A 217 -7.05 6.01 20.35
C GLU A 217 -6.77 5.84 18.85
N LEU A 218 -5.58 5.34 18.48
CA LEU A 218 -5.23 5.02 17.09
C LEU A 218 -6.15 3.94 16.50
N LEU A 219 -6.48 2.88 17.25
CA LEU A 219 -7.44 1.85 16.81
C LEU A 219 -8.84 2.41 16.53
N THR A 220 -9.20 3.54 17.16
CA THR A 220 -10.45 4.25 16.90
C THR A 220 -10.35 5.33 15.82
N GLY A 221 -9.20 5.43 15.12
CA GLY A 221 -8.96 6.43 14.08
C GLY A 221 -8.56 7.82 14.59
N GLN A 222 -8.28 7.98 15.89
CA GLN A 222 -7.85 9.26 16.46
C GLN A 222 -6.33 9.40 16.37
N HIS A 223 -5.83 10.65 16.31
CA HIS A 223 -4.39 10.99 16.31
C HIS A 223 -3.55 10.42 15.14
N LEU A 224 -4.18 9.85 14.10
CA LEU A 224 -3.45 9.25 12.97
C LEU A 224 -2.47 10.25 12.31
N GLU A 225 -2.90 11.50 12.09
CA GLU A 225 -2.07 12.56 11.50
C GLU A 225 -0.82 12.88 12.31
N GLN A 226 -0.89 12.75 13.64
CA GLN A 226 0.22 13.09 14.55
C GLN A 226 1.29 12.00 14.59
N HIS A 227 0.95 10.79 14.17
CA HIS A 227 1.81 9.61 14.26
C HIS A 227 2.16 9.01 12.89
N ALA A 228 1.59 9.50 11.80
CA ALA A 228 2.00 9.14 10.46
C ALA A 228 3.39 9.72 10.15
N ARG A 229 4.29 8.88 9.65
CA ARG A 229 5.63 9.25 9.17
C ARG A 229 5.60 9.84 7.77
N SER A 230 4.57 9.52 7.00
CA SER A 230 4.40 9.92 5.60
C SER A 230 2.92 10.10 5.26
N TRP A 231 2.64 10.84 4.18
CA TRP A 231 1.27 11.03 3.69
C TRP A 231 0.62 9.69 3.29
N HIS A 232 1.39 8.79 2.67
CA HIS A 232 0.87 7.50 2.22
C HIS A 232 0.56 6.59 3.42
N GLN A 233 1.35 6.64 4.49
CA GLN A 233 1.06 5.91 5.73
C GLN A 233 -0.21 6.44 6.42
N LEU A 234 -0.43 7.76 6.39
CA LEU A 234 -1.68 8.33 6.89
C LEU A 234 -2.89 7.78 6.13
N VAL A 235 -2.83 7.76 4.80
CA VAL A 235 -3.89 7.20 3.95
C VAL A 235 -4.12 5.72 4.26
N VAL A 236 -3.04 4.93 4.40
CA VAL A 236 -3.11 3.53 4.83
C VAL A 236 -3.85 3.40 6.16
N ALA A 237 -3.42 4.14 7.19
CA ALA A 237 -4.01 4.07 8.52
C ALA A 237 -5.50 4.46 8.50
N GLN A 238 -5.88 5.49 7.72
CA GLN A 238 -7.28 5.90 7.58
C GLN A 238 -8.13 4.83 6.88
N CYS A 239 -7.63 4.23 5.80
CA CYS A 239 -8.29 3.13 5.10
C CYS A 239 -8.52 1.93 6.03
N LEU A 240 -7.53 1.62 6.87
CA LEU A 240 -7.61 0.51 7.82
C LEU A 240 -8.54 0.84 8.99
N LEU A 241 -8.32 1.95 9.71
CA LEU A 241 -8.82 2.20 11.07
C LEU A 241 -9.99 3.18 11.18
N ASP A 242 -10.15 4.07 10.21
CA ASP A 242 -11.19 5.11 10.25
C ASP A 242 -12.40 4.75 9.38
N ASP A 243 -12.18 4.05 8.27
CA ASP A 243 -13.25 3.81 7.29
C ASP A 243 -14.36 2.88 7.81
N PRO A 244 -15.63 3.33 7.89
CA PRO A 244 -16.72 2.43 8.22
C PRO A 244 -16.94 1.46 7.06
N LYS A 245 -16.76 0.17 7.33
CA LYS A 245 -16.80 -0.91 6.32
C LYS A 245 -18.24 -1.33 6.04
N THR A 246 -18.97 -0.37 5.49
CA THR A 246 -20.37 -0.48 5.09
C THR A 246 -20.47 -0.77 3.59
N HIS A 247 -21.52 -1.45 3.16
CA HIS A 247 -21.77 -1.67 1.74
C HIS A 247 -22.09 -0.35 1.05
N LEU A 248 -21.09 0.21 0.37
CA LEU A 248 -21.21 1.43 -0.42
C LEU A 248 -21.06 1.12 -1.91
N SER A 249 -21.52 2.03 -2.77
CA SER A 249 -21.21 1.93 -4.19
C SER A 249 -19.71 2.15 -4.43
N ALA A 250 -19.18 1.53 -5.49
CA ALA A 250 -17.79 1.69 -5.91
C ALA A 250 -17.37 3.17 -6.04
N ALA A 251 -18.22 4.01 -6.66
CA ALA A 251 -17.97 5.44 -6.79
C ALA A 251 -17.91 6.18 -5.44
N THR A 252 -18.71 5.77 -4.45
CA THR A 252 -18.67 6.38 -3.10
C THR A 252 -17.38 6.01 -2.37
N VAL A 253 -16.95 4.75 -2.48
CA VAL A 253 -15.66 4.30 -1.92
C VAL A 253 -14.52 5.07 -2.58
N GLY A 254 -14.50 5.13 -3.91
CA GLY A 254 -13.52 5.89 -4.68
C GLY A 254 -13.43 7.36 -4.25
N GLY A 255 -14.57 8.04 -4.13
CA GLY A 255 -14.62 9.43 -3.67
C GLY A 255 -14.03 9.64 -2.26
N ARG A 256 -14.24 8.70 -1.34
CA ARG A 256 -13.62 8.77 0.01
C ARG A 256 -12.12 8.57 -0.03
N LEU A 257 -11.64 7.62 -0.84
CA LEU A 257 -10.20 7.37 -1.00
C LEU A 257 -9.50 8.60 -1.59
N VAL A 258 -10.12 9.24 -2.60
CA VAL A 258 -9.62 10.50 -3.16
C VAL A 258 -9.56 11.60 -2.11
N GLN A 259 -10.64 11.82 -1.36
CA GLN A 259 -10.68 12.84 -0.32
C GLN A 259 -9.54 12.66 0.70
N ARG A 260 -9.22 11.42 1.07
CA ARG A 260 -8.11 11.12 1.99
C ARG A 260 -6.75 11.37 1.38
N MET A 261 -6.55 10.94 0.13
CA MET A 261 -5.30 11.22 -0.58
C MET A 261 -5.07 12.73 -0.66
N GLU A 262 -6.07 13.50 -1.08
CA GLU A 262 -5.99 14.96 -1.20
C GLU A 262 -5.76 15.65 0.15
N ALA A 263 -6.38 15.16 1.22
CA ALA A 263 -6.21 15.72 2.56
C ALA A 263 -4.85 15.38 3.19
N ALA A 264 -4.31 14.19 2.91
CA ALA A 264 -3.03 13.74 3.45
C ALA A 264 -1.83 14.29 2.66
N PHE A 265 -2.00 14.57 1.36
CA PHE A 265 -0.90 15.03 0.53
C PHE A 265 -0.48 16.46 0.91
N PRO A 266 0.83 16.75 1.11
CA PRO A 266 1.26 18.05 1.63
C PRO A 266 1.07 19.23 0.66
N SER A 267 0.86 18.95 -0.62
CA SER A 267 0.86 19.92 -1.71
C SER A 267 -0.01 19.44 -2.87
N GLU A 268 0.04 20.12 -4.02
CA GLU A 268 -0.67 19.67 -5.22
C GLU A 268 -0.20 18.27 -5.65
N LEU A 269 -1.16 17.42 -6.02
CA LEU A 269 -0.87 16.04 -6.41
C LEU A 269 0.00 16.01 -7.68
N PRO A 270 1.11 15.24 -7.68
CA PRO A 270 1.93 15.06 -8.86
C PRO A 270 1.17 14.32 -9.98
N PRO A 271 1.71 14.31 -11.21
CA PRO A 271 1.04 13.69 -12.35
C PRO A 271 0.67 12.21 -12.17
N PHE A 272 1.48 11.43 -11.44
CA PHE A 272 1.18 10.03 -11.19
C PHE A 272 -0.03 9.88 -10.26
N GLU A 273 -0.05 10.60 -9.15
CA GLU A 273 -1.15 10.60 -8.18
C GLU A 273 -2.43 11.16 -8.79
N GLN A 274 -2.35 12.12 -9.72
CA GLN A 274 -3.52 12.58 -10.48
C GLN A 274 -4.16 11.45 -11.29
N ILE A 275 -3.35 10.54 -11.87
CA ILE A 275 -3.87 9.34 -12.56
C ILE A 275 -4.51 8.39 -11.56
N VAL A 276 -3.88 8.20 -10.40
CA VAL A 276 -4.45 7.38 -9.31
C VAL A 276 -5.83 7.92 -8.90
N VAL A 277 -5.97 9.23 -8.74
CA VAL A 277 -7.26 9.88 -8.45
C VAL A 277 -8.26 9.66 -9.57
N GLN A 278 -7.88 9.83 -10.84
CA GLN A 278 -8.76 9.56 -11.99
C GLN A 278 -9.25 8.10 -12.00
N LEU A 279 -8.37 7.14 -11.71
CA LEU A 279 -8.74 5.73 -11.59
C LEU A 279 -9.70 5.47 -10.43
N LEU A 280 -9.45 6.03 -9.25
CA LEU A 280 -10.34 5.93 -8.08
C LEU A 280 -11.72 6.55 -8.35
N GLN A 281 -11.80 7.57 -9.20
CA GLN A 281 -13.04 8.18 -9.67
C GLN A 281 -13.71 7.41 -10.80
N TYR A 282 -13.13 6.30 -11.27
CA TYR A 282 -13.56 5.53 -12.44
C TYR A 282 -13.59 6.34 -13.75
N ASP A 283 -12.78 7.42 -13.84
CA ASP A 283 -12.61 8.22 -15.04
C ASP A 283 -11.50 7.64 -15.93
N LEU A 284 -11.83 6.52 -16.58
CA LEU A 284 -10.88 5.76 -17.40
C LEU A 284 -10.39 6.53 -18.63
N ILE A 285 -11.20 7.45 -19.17
CA ILE A 285 -10.85 8.21 -20.38
C ILE A 285 -9.70 9.16 -20.06
N HIS A 286 -9.85 10.01 -19.04
CA HIS A 286 -8.80 10.93 -18.65
C HIS A 286 -7.58 10.20 -18.09
N ALA A 287 -7.77 9.10 -17.35
CA ALA A 287 -6.65 8.26 -16.89
C ALA A 287 -5.80 7.75 -18.06
N LEU A 288 -6.42 7.21 -19.12
CA LEU A 288 -5.70 6.73 -20.30
C LEU A 288 -4.99 7.84 -21.07
N GLU A 289 -5.62 9.02 -21.19
CA GLU A 289 -4.98 10.20 -21.80
C GLU A 289 -3.74 10.65 -21.01
N SER A 290 -3.86 10.71 -19.68
CA SER A 290 -2.76 11.06 -18.78
C SER A 290 -1.61 10.05 -18.85
N ILE A 291 -1.91 8.74 -18.83
CA ILE A 291 -0.91 7.65 -18.99
C ILE A 291 -0.18 7.80 -20.33
N ARG A 292 -0.91 8.05 -21.42
CA ARG A 292 -0.30 8.27 -22.74
C ARG A 292 0.61 9.50 -22.73
N SER A 293 0.21 10.57 -22.05
CA SER A 293 1.02 11.79 -21.94
C SER A 293 2.33 11.58 -21.17
N LEU A 294 2.34 10.70 -20.16
CA LEU A 294 3.56 10.32 -19.43
C LEU A 294 4.51 9.52 -20.31
N SER A 295 3.98 8.56 -21.09
CA SER A 295 4.78 7.75 -22.01
C SER A 295 5.45 8.54 -23.15
N ALA A 296 4.99 9.77 -23.42
CA ALA A 296 5.45 10.62 -24.50
C ALA A 296 6.57 11.62 -24.11
N GLY A 297 7.16 11.50 -22.91
CA GLY A 297 8.39 12.24 -22.55
C GLY A 297 8.27 13.26 -21.41
N LYS A 298 7.34 13.07 -20.46
CA LYS A 298 7.42 13.75 -19.15
C LYS A 298 8.01 12.77 -18.14
N THR A 299 9.17 13.11 -17.59
CA THR A 299 9.88 12.31 -16.58
C THR A 299 8.93 11.97 -15.43
N LEU A 300 8.69 10.67 -15.21
CA LEU A 300 8.08 10.16 -13.99
C LEU A 300 9.10 10.33 -12.87
N VAL A 301 8.98 11.42 -12.11
CA VAL A 301 9.68 11.53 -10.83
C VAL A 301 8.77 10.87 -9.81
N PHE A 302 9.06 9.61 -9.46
CA PHE A 302 8.59 9.08 -8.19
C PHE A 302 9.22 9.98 -7.13
N HIS A 303 8.39 10.73 -6.40
CA HIS A 303 8.87 11.36 -5.18
C HIS A 303 9.11 10.24 -4.18
N GLU A 304 10.36 9.78 -4.07
CA GLU A 304 10.81 9.11 -2.86
C GLU A 304 10.53 10.05 -1.68
N PRO A 305 9.94 9.53 -0.58
CA PRO A 305 9.67 10.34 0.59
C PRO A 305 11.01 10.83 1.16
N VAL A 306 11.04 12.13 1.48
CA VAL A 306 12.04 12.72 2.40
C VAL A 306 11.67 12.33 3.82
#